data_AF-A0A931WTG4-F1
#
_entry.id   AF-A0A931WTG4-F1
#
_cell.length_a   1.000
_cell.length_b   1.000
_cell.length_c   1.000
_cell.angle_alpha   90.00
_cell.angle_beta   90.00
_cell.angle_gamma   90.00
#
_symmetry.space_group_name_H-M   'P 1'
#
loop_
_entity.id
_entity.type
_entity.pdbx_description
1 polymer ?
#
loop_
_entity_poly.entity_id
_entity_poly.type
_entity_poly.pdbx_seq_one_letter_code
_entity_poly.pdbx_strand_id
1 'polypeptide(L)'
;MNDKAETVSFLSAIANLQSAQEYQELNWEGSLEDYLKLVQDNPRVTRNAFQRIYDMILSYGVEQYAEHKKKITRYRFFRDDHHAGRDAVYGIDQSLNHLVDIFKSASRNYGTERRVILLHGPVGSAKSTIVRLLKKGIEEYSRTPQGAMYTYTWTNIATDVEKEVFAMLNDELPCPMREEPLHLIPQDQRDKLVGELMRNNADRSFHIQVGGDLCPACRQMYRELTRRYKGDWFKVMDHVKVRRLVLSEKDRNGIGTFQPKDEKNQDSTELTGDINYRKIAIYGSDSDARAFNFDGEFNVANRGIIEFIEVLKLEVAFLYDLLGASQEHKIKPKKFPQTDIDEVIIGHTNEPEYRKLQNNEFMEALRDRTVKIDIP
;
A
#
# COMPACT_ATOMS: atom_id res chain seq x y z
N MET A 1 46.41 -1.03 40.58
CA MET A 1 45.19 -0.20 40.50
C MET A 1 45.20 0.54 39.18
N ASN A 2 44.39 0.10 38.22
CA ASN A 2 43.69 0.95 37.27
C ASN A 2 42.76 0.05 36.44
N ASP A 3 41.67 -0.37 37.07
CA ASP A 3 40.47 -0.79 36.36
C ASP A 3 39.90 0.44 35.65
N LYS A 4 40.23 0.60 34.36
CA LYS A 4 39.41 1.42 33.48
C LYS A 4 38.24 0.54 33.06
N ALA A 5 37.15 0.64 33.80
CA ALA A 5 35.85 0.19 33.33
C ALA A 5 35.57 0.92 32.01
N GLU A 6 35.61 0.19 30.89
CA GLU A 6 35.09 0.66 29.61
C GLU A 6 33.60 0.95 29.81
N THR A 7 33.26 2.23 29.91
CA THR A 7 31.88 2.69 29.84
C THR A 7 31.40 2.41 28.41
N VAL A 8 30.87 1.22 28.17
CA VAL A 8 30.15 0.90 26.95
C VAL A 8 29.03 1.92 26.84
N SER A 9 29.12 2.81 25.85
CA SER A 9 28.09 3.80 25.60
C SER A 9 26.78 3.07 25.30
N PHE A 10 25.70 3.42 26.00
CA PHE A 10 24.39 2.84 25.71
C PHE A 10 23.99 3.04 24.23
N LEU A 11 24.50 4.10 23.57
CA LEU A 11 24.31 4.32 22.14
C LEU A 11 25.05 3.27 21.29
N SER A 12 26.25 2.84 21.67
CA SER A 12 26.96 1.78 20.94
C SER A 12 26.35 0.40 21.21
N ALA A 13 25.80 0.17 22.40
CA ALA A 13 25.01 -1.03 22.68
C ALA A 13 23.75 -1.09 21.81
N ILE A 14 23.02 0.01 21.63
CA ILE A 14 21.84 0.10 20.74
C ILE A 14 22.24 -0.08 19.27
N ALA A 15 23.32 0.56 18.83
CA ALA A 15 23.85 0.42 17.46
C ALA A 15 24.37 -0.98 17.14
N ASN A 16 24.69 -1.80 18.15
CA ASN A 16 25.05 -3.21 17.98
C ASN A 16 23.83 -4.14 18.02
N LEU A 17 22.73 -3.72 18.66
CA LEU A 17 21.46 -4.46 18.68
C LEU A 17 20.69 -4.32 17.36
N GLN A 18 20.83 -3.17 16.69
CA GLN A 18 20.38 -2.98 15.32
C GLN A 18 21.53 -3.33 14.39
N SER A 19 21.36 -4.27 13.46
CA SER A 19 22.43 -4.51 12.50
C SER A 19 22.57 -3.26 11.61
N ALA A 20 23.74 -2.61 11.63
CA ALA A 20 23.98 -1.40 10.85
C ALA A 20 23.66 -1.59 9.35
N GLN A 21 23.84 -2.83 8.87
CA GLN A 21 23.47 -3.24 7.52
C GLN A 21 21.96 -3.21 7.27
N GLU A 22 21.14 -3.77 8.16
CA GLU A 22 19.67 -3.71 8.03
C GLU A 22 19.17 -2.26 8.05
N TYR A 23 19.76 -1.41 8.89
CA TYR A 23 19.41 0.02 8.90
C TYR A 23 19.77 0.71 7.57
N GLN A 24 20.92 0.38 6.97
CA GLN A 24 21.30 0.90 5.65
C GLN A 24 20.38 0.40 4.54
N GLU A 25 19.99 -0.88 4.57
CA GLU A 25 19.07 -1.46 3.59
C GLU A 25 17.66 -0.85 3.67
N LEU A 26 17.18 -0.58 4.89
CA LEU A 26 15.89 0.07 5.13
C LEU A 26 15.87 1.54 4.70
N ASN A 27 17.03 2.19 4.64
CA ASN A 27 17.21 3.57 4.19
C ASN A 27 17.90 3.65 2.83
N TRP A 28 17.85 2.57 2.03
CA TRP A 28 18.45 2.56 0.70
C TRP A 28 17.84 3.67 -0.17
N GLU A 29 18.71 4.39 -0.87
CA GLU A 29 18.36 5.39 -1.87
C GLU A 29 19.30 5.25 -3.06
N GLY A 30 18.79 5.51 -4.26
CA GLY A 30 19.56 5.38 -5.49
C GLY A 30 18.87 6.03 -6.68
N SER A 31 19.52 5.95 -7.84
CA SER A 31 18.94 6.40 -9.10
C SER A 31 17.86 5.43 -9.61
N LEU A 32 17.11 5.85 -10.62
CA LEU A 32 16.19 4.95 -11.32
C LEU A 32 16.95 3.76 -11.94
N GLU A 33 18.17 3.98 -12.44
CA GLU A 33 19.02 2.92 -13.00
C GLU A 33 19.41 1.88 -11.94
N ASP A 34 19.77 2.32 -10.73
CA ASP A 34 20.09 1.40 -9.62
C ASP A 34 18.87 0.57 -9.23
N TYR A 35 17.68 1.18 -9.25
CA TYR A 35 16.43 0.47 -9.05
C TYR A 35 16.14 -0.56 -10.15
N LEU A 36 16.37 -0.23 -11.43
CA LEU A 36 16.17 -1.18 -12.53
C LEU A 36 17.08 -2.41 -12.40
N LYS A 37 18.32 -2.24 -11.92
CA LYS A 37 19.21 -3.36 -11.56
C LYS A 37 18.64 -4.22 -10.45
N LEU A 38 18.09 -3.60 -9.39
CA LEU A 38 17.41 -4.34 -8.32
C LEU A 38 16.21 -5.15 -8.85
N VAL A 39 15.44 -4.59 -9.78
CA VAL A 39 14.32 -5.29 -10.43
C VAL A 39 14.81 -6.45 -11.31
N GLN A 40 15.94 -6.29 -11.99
CA GLN A 40 16.56 -7.34 -12.79
C GLN A 40 17.05 -8.51 -11.90
N ASP A 41 17.65 -8.20 -10.76
CA ASP A 41 18.16 -9.19 -9.81
C ASP A 41 17.04 -9.88 -9.03
N ASN A 42 16.05 -9.11 -8.59
CA ASN A 42 14.88 -9.61 -7.86
C ASN A 42 13.59 -8.93 -8.33
N PRO A 43 12.91 -9.50 -9.34
CA PRO A 43 11.66 -8.96 -9.88
C PRO A 43 10.55 -8.81 -8.85
N ARG A 44 10.58 -9.58 -7.75
CA ARG A 44 9.53 -9.58 -6.72
C ARG A 44 9.42 -8.24 -5.98
N VAL A 45 10.37 -7.32 -6.14
CA VAL A 45 10.24 -5.97 -5.57
C VAL A 45 9.11 -5.15 -6.21
N THR A 46 8.62 -5.56 -7.38
CA THR A 46 7.53 -4.90 -8.11
C THR A 46 6.14 -5.45 -7.76
N ARG A 47 6.01 -6.35 -6.78
CA ARG A 47 4.72 -6.97 -6.43
C ARG A 47 3.63 -5.93 -6.16
N ASN A 48 2.40 -6.28 -6.53
CA ASN A 48 1.22 -5.54 -6.10
C ASN A 48 0.85 -5.87 -4.65
N ALA A 49 -0.13 -5.15 -4.08
CA ALA A 49 -0.56 -5.33 -2.70
C ALA A 49 -1.05 -6.76 -2.39
N PHE A 50 -1.86 -7.35 -3.28
CA PHE A 50 -2.37 -8.71 -3.11
C PHE A 50 -1.26 -9.78 -3.14
N GLN A 51 -0.33 -9.67 -4.08
CA GLN A 51 0.84 -10.55 -4.17
C GLN A 51 1.70 -10.45 -2.90
N ARG A 52 1.89 -9.23 -2.38
CA ARG A 52 2.68 -9.01 -1.17
C ARG A 52 2.03 -9.63 0.06
N ILE A 53 0.72 -9.41 0.28
CA ILE A 53 0.01 -10.03 1.41
C ILE A 53 0.01 -11.55 1.29
N TYR A 54 -0.20 -12.08 0.08
CA TYR A 54 -0.19 -13.53 -0.12
C TYR A 54 1.18 -14.14 0.20
N ASP A 55 2.26 -13.60 -0.37
CA ASP A 55 3.62 -14.07 -0.13
C ASP A 55 4.05 -13.91 1.33
N MET A 56 3.65 -12.80 1.98
CA MET A 56 3.84 -12.58 3.40
C MET A 56 3.20 -13.71 4.22
N ILE A 57 1.95 -14.06 3.97
CA ILE A 57 1.29 -15.13 4.74
C ILE A 57 2.03 -16.46 4.55
N LEU A 58 2.50 -16.74 3.33
CA LEU A 58 3.25 -17.95 3.02
C LEU A 58 4.66 -17.98 3.64
N SER A 59 5.30 -16.83 3.87
CA SER A 59 6.67 -16.78 4.41
C SER A 59 6.78 -17.31 5.84
N TYR A 60 5.68 -17.34 6.60
CA TYR A 60 5.63 -17.92 7.95
C TYR A 60 5.50 -19.45 7.94
N GLY A 61 5.23 -20.04 6.76
CA GLY A 61 5.09 -21.48 6.58
C GLY A 61 3.66 -21.99 6.68
N VAL A 62 3.46 -23.19 6.14
CA VAL A 62 2.16 -23.83 5.97
C VAL A 62 2.21 -25.25 6.51
N GLU A 63 1.19 -25.64 7.27
CA GLU A 63 1.00 -27.00 7.76
C GLU A 63 -0.28 -27.60 7.15
N GLN A 64 -0.31 -28.92 6.97
CA GLN A 64 -1.53 -29.62 6.60
C GLN A 64 -1.91 -30.60 7.70
N TYR A 65 -3.18 -30.62 8.07
CA TYR A 65 -3.72 -31.61 8.99
C TYR A 65 -5.07 -32.14 8.47
N ALA A 66 -5.45 -33.32 8.93
CA ALA A 66 -6.72 -33.94 8.56
C ALA A 66 -7.74 -33.71 9.67
N GLU A 67 -8.87 -33.10 9.33
CA GLU A 67 -10.01 -32.92 10.22
C GLU A 67 -11.24 -33.49 9.54
N HIS A 68 -11.97 -34.41 10.19
CA HIS A 68 -13.17 -35.03 9.61
C HIS A 68 -12.96 -35.58 8.17
N LYS A 69 -11.80 -36.20 7.92
CA LYS A 69 -11.36 -36.71 6.59
C LYS A 69 -11.15 -35.65 5.50
N LYS A 70 -11.23 -34.35 5.83
CA LYS A 70 -10.84 -33.25 4.94
C LYS A 70 -9.42 -32.80 5.26
N LYS A 71 -8.61 -32.56 4.23
CA LYS A 71 -7.30 -31.93 4.38
C LYS A 71 -7.53 -30.43 4.57
N ILE A 72 -7.13 -29.91 5.72
CA ILE A 72 -7.19 -28.49 6.04
C ILE A 72 -5.77 -27.96 6.07
N THR A 73 -5.57 -26.86 5.35
CA THR A 73 -4.33 -26.10 5.38
C THR A 73 -4.36 -25.17 6.59
N ARG A 74 -3.26 -25.07 7.33
CA ARG A 74 -3.08 -24.14 8.43
C ARG A 74 -1.91 -23.23 8.12
N TYR A 75 -2.18 -21.94 7.98
CA TYR A 75 -1.16 -20.93 7.77
C TYR A 75 -0.59 -20.50 9.13
N ARG A 76 0.72 -20.69 9.34
CA ARG A 76 1.38 -20.36 10.61
C ARG A 76 1.32 -18.88 10.97
N PHE A 77 1.20 -18.02 9.96
CA PHE A 77 0.98 -16.59 10.11
C PHE A 77 -0.08 -16.24 11.17
N PHE A 78 -1.23 -16.94 11.16
CA PHE A 78 -2.33 -16.65 12.08
C PHE A 78 -2.12 -17.18 13.50
N ARG A 79 -1.04 -17.93 13.77
CA ARG A 79 -0.65 -18.33 15.14
C ARG A 79 0.07 -17.23 15.90
N ASP A 80 0.55 -16.21 15.21
CA ASP A 80 1.24 -15.07 15.83
C ASP A 80 2.44 -15.50 16.70
N ASP A 81 3.14 -16.56 16.30
CA ASP A 81 4.23 -17.18 17.08
C ASP A 81 5.36 -16.18 17.39
N HIS A 82 5.62 -15.24 16.46
CA HIS A 82 6.62 -14.18 16.62
C HIS A 82 6.27 -13.16 17.73
N HIS A 83 5.00 -13.06 18.12
CA HIS A 83 4.53 -12.19 19.20
C HIS A 83 3.97 -12.98 20.39
N ALA A 84 4.49 -14.19 20.61
CA ALA A 84 4.06 -15.07 21.68
C ALA A 84 2.56 -15.41 21.65
N GLY A 85 1.96 -15.43 20.46
CA GLY A 85 0.56 -15.81 20.26
C GLY A 85 -0.46 -14.82 20.82
N ARG A 86 -0.07 -13.55 21.04
CA ARG A 86 -0.93 -12.53 21.64
C ARG A 86 -2.23 -12.33 20.86
N ASP A 87 -2.12 -12.38 19.54
CA ASP A 87 -3.23 -12.15 18.61
C ASP A 87 -3.60 -13.41 17.82
N ALA A 88 -3.17 -14.57 18.31
CA ALA A 88 -3.35 -15.83 17.63
C ALA A 88 -4.83 -16.17 17.40
N VAL A 89 -5.14 -16.64 16.20
CA VAL A 89 -6.49 -16.99 15.78
C VAL A 89 -6.56 -18.49 15.58
N TYR A 90 -7.40 -19.15 16.39
CA TYR A 90 -7.55 -20.62 16.39
C TYR A 90 -9.00 -21.02 16.11
N GLY A 91 -9.17 -22.25 15.60
CA GLY A 91 -10.50 -22.87 15.46
C GLY A 91 -11.32 -22.41 14.25
N ILE A 92 -10.79 -21.50 13.43
CA ILE A 92 -11.46 -20.99 12.21
C ILE A 92 -10.61 -21.19 10.94
N ASP A 93 -9.78 -22.24 10.91
CA ASP A 93 -8.87 -22.55 9.80
C ASP A 93 -9.58 -22.60 8.43
N GLN A 94 -10.84 -23.03 8.37
CA GLN A 94 -11.62 -23.04 7.11
C GLN A 94 -11.89 -21.62 6.59
N SER A 95 -12.30 -20.70 7.47
CA SER A 95 -12.53 -19.30 7.11
C SER A 95 -11.23 -18.59 6.73
N LEU A 96 -10.14 -18.89 7.45
CA LEU A 96 -8.80 -18.38 7.12
C LEU A 96 -8.30 -18.92 5.78
N ASN A 97 -8.56 -20.20 5.47
CA ASN A 97 -8.23 -20.76 4.16
C ASN A 97 -8.97 -20.05 3.03
N HIS A 98 -10.26 -19.79 3.20
CA HIS A 98 -11.04 -19.03 2.22
C HIS A 98 -10.48 -17.62 2.02
N LEU A 99 -10.09 -16.92 3.10
CA LEU A 99 -9.42 -15.62 3.02
C LEU A 99 -8.11 -15.69 2.23
N VAL A 100 -7.25 -16.68 2.51
CA VAL A 100 -5.97 -16.82 1.81
C VAL A 100 -6.17 -17.24 0.35
N ASP A 101 -7.18 -18.03 0.04
CA ASP A 101 -7.53 -18.39 -1.34
C ASP A 101 -7.98 -17.17 -2.15
N ILE A 102 -8.66 -16.20 -1.52
CA ILE A 102 -8.99 -14.91 -2.15
C ILE A 102 -7.71 -14.13 -2.47
N PHE A 103 -6.76 -14.01 -1.54
CA PHE A 103 -5.46 -13.38 -1.82
C PHE A 103 -4.67 -14.10 -2.92
N LYS A 104 -4.71 -15.44 -2.93
CA LYS A 104 -4.08 -16.25 -3.97
C LYS A 104 -4.72 -16.01 -5.35
N SER A 105 -6.04 -15.88 -5.41
CA SER A 105 -6.77 -15.62 -6.65
C SER A 105 -6.50 -14.19 -7.13
N ALA A 106 -6.52 -13.20 -6.23
CA ALA A 106 -6.29 -11.80 -6.54
C ALA A 106 -4.84 -11.53 -6.95
N SER A 107 -3.86 -12.22 -6.35
CA SER A 107 -2.44 -12.10 -6.74
C SER A 107 -2.16 -12.56 -8.19
N ARG A 108 -3.10 -13.27 -8.81
CA ARG A 108 -3.07 -13.75 -10.19
C ARG A 108 -4.03 -13.01 -11.14
N ASN A 109 -4.71 -11.97 -10.65
CA ASN A 109 -5.70 -11.17 -11.39
C ASN A 109 -6.86 -12.00 -11.97
N TYR A 110 -7.41 -12.93 -11.20
CA TYR A 110 -8.57 -13.73 -11.60
C TYR A 110 -9.93 -13.05 -11.30
N GLY A 111 -9.95 -11.74 -11.07
CA GLY A 111 -11.14 -10.91 -10.86
C GLY A 111 -11.54 -10.72 -9.40
N THR A 112 -10.95 -11.48 -8.47
CA THR A 112 -11.18 -11.31 -7.03
C THR A 112 -10.50 -10.06 -6.46
N GLU A 113 -9.48 -9.55 -7.14
CA GLU A 113 -8.84 -8.26 -6.82
C GLU A 113 -9.81 -7.08 -6.95
N ARG A 114 -10.84 -7.22 -7.81
CA ARG A 114 -11.85 -6.19 -8.08
C ARG A 114 -13.04 -6.20 -7.11
N ARG A 115 -12.85 -6.79 -5.93
CA ARG A 115 -13.90 -6.98 -4.93
C ARG A 115 -13.42 -6.59 -3.54
N VAL A 116 -14.34 -6.03 -2.75
CA VAL A 116 -14.10 -5.71 -1.35
C VAL A 116 -14.17 -7.00 -0.53
N ILE A 117 -13.15 -7.28 0.27
CA ILE A 117 -13.17 -8.43 1.19
C ILE A 117 -14.01 -8.03 2.40
N LEU A 118 -15.14 -8.71 2.62
CA LEU A 118 -16.05 -8.42 3.72
C LEU A 118 -16.01 -9.54 4.77
N LEU A 119 -15.39 -9.26 5.92
CA LEU A 119 -15.42 -10.16 7.08
C LEU A 119 -16.73 -9.97 7.83
N HIS A 120 -17.49 -11.05 7.95
CA HIS A 120 -18.84 -11.02 8.53
C HIS A 120 -18.97 -12.04 9.66
N GLY A 121 -19.57 -11.65 10.79
CA GLY A 121 -19.80 -12.56 11.91
C GLY A 121 -20.19 -11.86 13.20
N PRO A 122 -20.49 -12.60 14.29
CA PRO A 122 -20.91 -12.02 15.56
C PRO A 122 -19.82 -11.17 16.24
N VAL A 123 -20.21 -10.35 17.21
CA VAL A 123 -19.23 -9.58 17.99
C VAL A 123 -18.30 -10.55 18.71
N GLY A 124 -16.99 -10.27 18.69
CA GLY A 124 -15.98 -11.15 19.29
C GLY A 124 -15.45 -12.27 18.39
N SER A 125 -15.94 -12.44 17.15
CA SER A 125 -15.46 -13.47 16.21
C SER A 125 -14.09 -13.17 15.56
N ALA A 126 -13.15 -12.56 16.26
CA ALA A 126 -11.78 -12.30 15.77
C ALA A 126 -11.61 -11.49 14.45
N LYS A 127 -12.67 -10.94 13.83
CA LYS A 127 -12.58 -10.17 12.56
C LYS A 127 -11.51 -9.07 12.59
N SER A 128 -11.58 -8.16 13.55
CA SER A 128 -10.59 -7.08 13.70
C SER A 128 -9.22 -7.62 14.13
N THR A 129 -9.15 -8.77 14.80
CA THR A 129 -7.87 -9.44 15.12
C THR A 129 -7.19 -9.93 13.84
N ILE A 130 -7.93 -10.53 12.91
CA ILE A 130 -7.40 -10.97 11.61
C ILE A 130 -6.83 -9.78 10.83
N VAL A 131 -7.60 -8.69 10.70
CA VAL A 131 -7.14 -7.51 9.95
C VAL A 131 -5.93 -6.87 10.62
N ARG A 132 -5.92 -6.79 11.95
CA ARG A 132 -4.76 -6.29 12.71
C ARG A 132 -3.52 -7.17 12.55
N LEU A 133 -3.65 -8.48 12.48
CA LEU A 133 -2.54 -9.37 12.13
C LEU A 133 -2.02 -9.07 10.72
N LEU A 134 -2.90 -8.92 9.72
CA LEU A 134 -2.50 -8.58 8.35
C LEU A 134 -1.75 -7.24 8.29
N LYS A 135 -2.21 -6.21 9.00
CA LYS A 135 -1.55 -4.90 9.08
C LYS A 135 -0.15 -5.00 9.70
N LYS A 136 -0.04 -5.64 10.86
CA LYS A 136 1.27 -5.88 11.52
C LYS A 136 2.21 -6.69 10.64
N GLY A 137 1.68 -7.78 10.08
CA GLY A 137 2.42 -8.67 9.21
C GLY A 137 3.00 -7.95 8.00
N ILE A 138 2.21 -7.11 7.31
CA ILE A 138 2.70 -6.45 6.09
C ILE A 138 3.70 -5.34 6.42
N GLU A 139 3.52 -4.67 7.56
CA GLU A 139 4.48 -3.72 8.10
C GLU A 139 5.82 -4.39 8.43
N GLU A 140 5.82 -5.51 9.16
CA GLU A 140 7.04 -6.30 9.45
C GLU A 140 7.67 -6.88 8.20
N TYR A 141 6.87 -7.50 7.33
CA TYR A 141 7.34 -8.10 6.09
C TYR A 141 8.01 -7.05 5.20
N SER A 142 7.46 -5.84 5.13
CA SER A 142 8.05 -4.74 4.35
C SER A 142 9.44 -4.32 4.82
N ARG A 143 9.86 -4.69 6.04
CA ARG A 143 11.23 -4.46 6.56
C ARG A 143 12.21 -5.57 6.16
N THR A 144 11.70 -6.75 5.81
CA THR A 144 12.56 -7.86 5.37
C THR A 144 13.08 -7.65 3.94
N PRO A 145 14.21 -8.26 3.55
CA PRO A 145 14.66 -8.29 2.15
C PRO A 145 13.62 -8.93 1.22
N GLN A 146 12.91 -9.96 1.70
CA GLN A 146 11.88 -10.66 0.92
C GLN A 146 10.67 -9.78 0.66
N GLY A 147 10.30 -8.89 1.58
CA GLY A 147 9.22 -7.92 1.42
C GLY A 147 9.67 -6.59 0.82
N ALA A 148 10.85 -6.54 0.21
CA ALA A 148 11.37 -5.28 -0.30
C ALA A 148 10.51 -4.65 -1.40
N MET A 149 10.34 -3.33 -1.28
CA MET A 149 9.60 -2.48 -2.19
C MET A 149 10.14 -1.05 -2.11
N TYR A 150 9.91 -0.30 -3.19
CA TYR A 150 10.52 1.00 -3.41
C TYR A 150 9.48 2.00 -3.92
N THR A 151 9.77 3.27 -3.70
CA THR A 151 9.04 4.44 -4.21
C THR A 151 10.07 5.50 -4.60
N TYR A 152 9.65 6.65 -5.11
CA TYR A 152 10.55 7.72 -5.48
C TYR A 152 10.16 9.07 -4.89
N THR A 153 11.14 9.97 -4.90
CA THR A 153 11.04 11.38 -4.53
C THR A 153 11.61 12.20 -5.69
N TRP A 154 10.90 13.25 -6.09
CA TRP A 154 11.45 14.26 -6.98
C TRP A 154 12.37 15.18 -6.18
N THR A 155 13.55 15.49 -6.69
CA THR A 155 14.60 16.26 -6.02
C THR A 155 15.10 17.37 -6.94
N ASN A 156 15.72 18.42 -6.37
CA ASN A 156 16.27 19.55 -7.12
C ASN A 156 15.21 20.22 -8.03
N ILE A 157 13.98 20.32 -7.54
CA ILE A 157 12.82 20.79 -8.31
C ILE A 157 12.76 22.31 -8.42
N ALA A 158 13.21 23.01 -7.37
CA ALA A 158 13.10 24.46 -7.28
C ALA A 158 14.10 25.14 -8.22
N THR A 159 13.62 26.09 -9.01
CA THR A 159 14.49 27.01 -9.75
C THR A 159 15.17 28.01 -8.82
N ASP A 160 16.25 28.63 -9.28
CA ASP A 160 16.96 29.67 -8.50
C ASP A 160 16.01 30.80 -8.07
N VAL A 161 15.06 31.17 -8.93
CA VAL A 161 14.02 32.19 -8.64
C VAL A 161 13.03 31.70 -7.58
N GLU A 162 12.63 30.42 -7.61
CA GLU A 162 11.71 29.84 -6.61
C GLU A 162 12.41 29.65 -5.25
N LYS A 163 13.70 29.34 -5.22
CA LYS A 163 14.50 29.22 -3.99
C LYS A 163 14.63 30.54 -3.25
N GLU A 164 14.77 31.65 -3.98
CA GLU A 164 14.85 33.00 -3.40
C GLU A 164 13.49 33.52 -2.88
N VAL A 165 12.39 33.19 -3.57
CA VAL A 165 11.04 33.67 -3.22
C VAL A 165 10.37 32.77 -2.17
N PHE A 166 10.67 31.48 -2.16
CA PHE A 166 9.96 30.47 -1.36
C PHE A 166 10.90 29.64 -0.49
N ALA A 167 11.49 30.28 0.53
CA ALA A 167 12.26 29.60 1.59
C ALA A 167 11.45 28.55 2.40
N MET A 168 10.16 28.33 2.09
CA MET A 168 9.25 27.40 2.75
C MET A 168 9.03 26.07 2.00
N LEU A 169 9.52 25.93 0.77
CA LEU A 169 9.43 24.66 0.05
C LEU A 169 10.74 23.88 0.22
N ASN A 170 10.62 22.64 0.71
CA ASN A 170 11.71 21.67 0.56
C ASN A 170 11.96 21.48 -0.94
N ASP A 171 13.24 21.40 -1.35
CA ASP A 171 13.66 21.11 -2.74
C ASP A 171 13.39 19.65 -3.15
N GLU A 172 12.43 19.02 -2.47
CA GLU A 172 12.03 17.64 -2.63
C GLU A 172 10.51 17.52 -2.59
N LEU A 173 9.97 16.72 -3.49
CA LEU A 173 8.57 16.33 -3.53
C LEU A 173 8.49 14.80 -3.55
N PRO A 174 8.32 14.15 -2.39
CA PRO A 174 8.05 12.72 -2.32
C PRO A 174 6.79 12.38 -3.14
N CYS A 175 6.79 11.24 -3.84
CA CYS A 175 5.58 10.76 -4.50
C CYS A 175 4.47 10.58 -3.44
N PRO A 176 3.37 11.34 -3.51
CA PRO A 176 2.41 11.37 -2.42
C PRO A 176 1.55 10.09 -2.38
N MET A 177 1.46 9.39 -3.50
CA MET A 177 0.84 8.06 -3.60
C MET A 177 1.84 6.92 -3.37
N ARG A 178 3.12 7.19 -3.13
CA ARG A 178 4.17 6.17 -2.94
C ARG A 178 4.25 5.14 -4.08
N GLU A 179 4.07 5.63 -5.30
CA GLU A 179 3.94 4.79 -6.49
C GLU A 179 5.18 3.96 -6.77
N GLU A 180 4.95 2.88 -7.49
CA GLU A 180 6.02 2.03 -8.00
C GLU A 180 6.88 2.82 -9.02
N PRO A 181 8.23 2.77 -8.96
CA PRO A 181 9.09 3.59 -9.82
C PRO A 181 9.04 3.31 -11.33
N LEU A 182 8.70 2.10 -11.79
CA LEU A 182 8.43 1.83 -13.21
C LEU A 182 7.25 2.65 -13.77
N HIS A 183 6.41 3.28 -12.92
CA HIS A 183 5.42 4.26 -13.40
C HIS A 183 6.06 5.47 -14.11
N LEU A 184 7.32 5.81 -13.78
CA LEU A 184 8.09 6.88 -14.42
C LEU A 184 8.44 6.58 -15.88
N ILE A 185 8.43 5.30 -16.26
CA ILE A 185 8.67 4.87 -17.63
C ILE A 185 7.38 5.08 -18.44
N PRO A 186 7.44 5.70 -19.64
CA PRO A 186 6.29 5.85 -20.51
C PRO A 186 5.58 4.52 -20.80
N GLN A 187 4.25 4.53 -20.80
CA GLN A 187 3.43 3.32 -20.90
C GLN A 187 3.73 2.47 -22.13
N ASP A 188 4.00 3.10 -23.27
CA ASP A 188 4.35 2.45 -24.55
C ASP A 188 5.72 1.74 -24.54
N GLN A 189 6.56 2.04 -23.54
CA GLN A 189 7.90 1.49 -23.39
C GLN A 189 7.99 0.43 -22.29
N ARG A 190 7.02 0.41 -21.35
CA ARG A 190 7.02 -0.51 -20.21
C ARG A 190 7.08 -1.97 -20.62
N ASP A 191 6.27 -2.39 -21.60
CA ASP A 191 6.25 -3.81 -22.04
C ASP A 191 7.61 -4.26 -22.58
N LYS A 192 8.29 -3.39 -23.33
CA LYS A 192 9.63 -3.66 -23.86
C LYS A 192 10.65 -3.77 -22.73
N LEU A 193 10.64 -2.80 -21.81
CA LEU A 193 11.52 -2.79 -20.65
C LEU A 193 11.30 -4.03 -19.76
N VAL A 194 10.05 -4.38 -19.47
CA VAL A 194 9.72 -5.59 -18.70
C VAL A 194 10.25 -6.84 -19.38
N GLY A 195 10.13 -6.94 -20.71
CA GLY A 195 10.72 -8.03 -21.49
C GLY A 195 12.24 -8.12 -21.36
N GLU A 196 12.93 -6.98 -21.26
CA GLU A 196 14.38 -6.92 -21.04
C GLU A 196 14.76 -7.31 -19.62
N LEU A 197 14.08 -6.74 -18.61
CA LEU A 197 14.32 -7.03 -17.19
C LEU A 197 14.08 -8.52 -16.88
N MET A 198 13.06 -9.13 -17.48
CA MET A 198 12.69 -10.53 -17.23
C MET A 198 13.49 -11.55 -18.06
N ARG A 199 14.37 -11.12 -18.98
CA ARG A 199 15.04 -12.03 -19.94
C ARG A 199 15.82 -13.16 -19.25
N ASN A 200 16.52 -12.83 -18.17
CA ASN A 200 17.37 -13.75 -17.41
C ASN A 200 16.76 -14.15 -16.05
N ASN A 201 15.47 -13.87 -15.82
CA ASN A 201 14.84 -14.18 -14.54
C ASN A 201 14.80 -15.71 -14.31
N ALA A 202 15.34 -16.13 -13.16
CA ALA A 202 15.34 -17.53 -12.74
C ALA A 202 13.93 -18.03 -12.38
N ASP A 203 13.08 -17.17 -11.82
CA ASP A 203 11.70 -17.52 -11.43
C ASP A 203 10.72 -17.24 -12.57
N ARG A 204 10.52 -18.24 -13.44
CA ARG A 204 9.56 -18.18 -14.55
C ARG A 204 8.09 -18.10 -14.11
N SER A 205 7.80 -18.32 -12.82
CA SER A 205 6.42 -18.24 -12.32
C SER A 205 5.96 -16.81 -12.04
N PHE A 206 6.92 -15.90 -11.80
CA PHE A 206 6.64 -14.50 -11.54
C PHE A 206 6.77 -13.66 -12.81
N HIS A 207 5.81 -12.76 -13.02
CA HIS A 207 5.81 -11.80 -14.12
C HIS A 207 5.58 -10.41 -13.54
N ILE A 208 6.41 -9.44 -13.94
CA ILE A 208 6.19 -8.05 -13.58
C ILE A 208 4.89 -7.57 -14.21
N GLN A 209 4.04 -6.95 -13.40
CA GLN A 209 2.81 -6.30 -13.83
C GLN A 209 2.87 -4.84 -13.38
N VAL A 210 3.00 -3.92 -14.33
CA VAL A 210 2.96 -2.47 -14.05
C VAL A 210 1.69 -1.91 -14.65
N GLY A 211 0.64 -1.83 -13.84
CA GLY A 211 -0.63 -1.21 -14.20
C GLY A 211 -0.66 0.28 -13.83
N GLY A 212 -1.63 1.01 -14.37
CA GLY A 212 -1.89 2.41 -13.98
C GLY A 212 -0.87 3.43 -14.51
N ASP A 213 -1.09 4.69 -14.14
CA ASP A 213 -0.24 5.82 -14.52
C ASP A 213 0.32 6.56 -13.29
N LEU A 214 1.23 7.51 -13.54
CA LEU A 214 1.63 8.50 -12.54
C LEU A 214 0.43 9.29 -12.01
N CYS A 215 0.40 9.44 -10.68
CA CYS A 215 -0.56 10.24 -9.95
C CYS A 215 -0.49 11.72 -10.38
N PRO A 216 -1.56 12.51 -10.16
CA PRO A 216 -1.65 13.87 -10.70
C PRO A 216 -0.46 14.78 -10.32
N ALA A 217 0.04 14.70 -9.08
CA ALA A 217 1.19 15.49 -8.63
C ALA A 217 2.49 15.11 -9.34
N CYS A 218 2.81 13.80 -9.41
CA CYS A 218 4.00 13.32 -10.11
C CYS A 218 3.92 13.57 -11.62
N ARG A 219 2.73 13.43 -12.21
CA ARG A 219 2.48 13.73 -13.62
C ARG A 219 2.69 15.23 -13.92
N GLN A 220 2.28 16.11 -13.01
CA GLN A 220 2.52 17.55 -13.13
C GLN A 220 4.03 17.85 -13.09
N MET A 221 4.75 17.28 -12.12
CA MET A 221 6.21 17.44 -12.01
C MET A 221 6.94 16.94 -13.26
N TYR A 222 6.60 15.72 -13.71
CA TYR A 222 7.15 15.13 -14.93
C TYR A 222 6.97 16.06 -16.13
N ARG A 223 5.78 16.63 -16.32
CA ARG A 223 5.48 17.56 -17.42
C ARG A 223 6.30 18.84 -17.35
N GLU A 224 6.45 19.41 -16.17
CA GLU A 224 7.21 20.65 -15.97
C GLU A 224 8.69 20.47 -16.23
N LEU A 225 9.30 19.40 -15.69
CA LEU A 225 10.69 19.07 -15.95
C LEU A 225 10.92 18.74 -17.44
N THR A 226 10.00 18.01 -18.07
CA THR A 226 10.05 17.74 -19.52
C THR A 226 10.06 19.04 -20.32
N ARG A 227 9.25 20.04 -19.95
CA ARG A 227 9.26 21.36 -20.60
C ARG A 227 10.57 22.10 -20.34
N ARG A 228 11.05 22.11 -19.09
CA ARG A 228 12.30 22.75 -18.67
C ARG A 228 13.50 22.24 -19.48
N TYR A 229 13.56 20.93 -19.70
CA TYR A 229 14.63 20.28 -20.45
C TYR A 229 14.29 19.99 -21.91
N LYS A 230 13.24 20.62 -22.45
CA LYS A 230 12.84 20.51 -23.88
C LYS A 230 12.71 19.07 -24.37
N GLY A 231 12.22 18.16 -23.52
CA GLY A 231 12.00 16.75 -23.84
C GLY A 231 13.17 15.82 -23.55
N ASP A 232 14.29 16.29 -22.99
CA ASP A 232 15.41 15.44 -22.59
C ASP A 232 15.05 14.59 -21.36
N TRP A 233 14.65 13.34 -21.60
CA TRP A 233 14.16 12.42 -20.57
C TRP A 233 15.22 12.08 -19.52
N PHE A 234 16.49 11.93 -19.91
CA PHE A 234 17.56 11.60 -18.97
C PHE A 234 17.72 12.70 -17.92
N LYS A 235 17.69 13.97 -18.35
CA LYS A 235 17.70 15.11 -17.42
C LYS A 235 16.48 15.16 -16.51
N VAL A 236 15.32 14.70 -16.96
CA VAL A 236 14.13 14.57 -16.09
C VAL A 236 14.34 13.49 -15.03
N MET A 237 14.95 12.36 -15.41
CA MET A 237 15.24 11.27 -14.47
C MET A 237 16.36 11.59 -13.49
N ASP A 238 17.27 12.53 -13.79
CA ASP A 238 18.25 13.04 -12.83
C ASP A 238 17.60 13.71 -11.60
N HIS A 239 16.33 14.12 -11.72
CA HIS A 239 15.54 14.63 -10.60
C HIS A 239 14.85 13.53 -9.78
N VAL A 240 14.98 12.25 -10.16
CA VAL A 240 14.33 11.13 -9.47
C VAL A 240 15.33 10.45 -8.55
N LYS A 241 14.98 10.42 -7.27
CA LYS A 241 15.66 9.62 -6.25
C LYS A 241 14.73 8.49 -5.82
N VAL A 242 15.07 7.25 -6.17
CA VAL A 242 14.35 6.07 -5.72
C VAL A 242 14.80 5.75 -4.29
N ARG A 243 13.87 5.36 -3.44
CA ARG A 243 14.12 5.05 -2.03
C ARG A 243 13.34 3.82 -1.60
N ARG A 244 13.87 3.13 -0.59
CA ARG A 244 13.19 2.04 0.08
C ARG A 244 11.87 2.53 0.68
N LEU A 245 10.81 1.74 0.48
CA LEU A 245 9.51 1.97 1.11
C LEU A 245 9.26 0.92 2.19
N VAL A 246 9.07 1.39 3.42
CA VAL A 246 8.65 0.60 4.58
C VAL A 246 7.22 1.00 4.91
N LEU A 247 6.34 0.02 5.06
CA LEU A 247 4.96 0.26 5.45
C LEU A 247 4.88 0.49 6.96
N SER A 248 3.98 1.36 7.39
CA SER A 248 3.80 1.73 8.80
C SER A 248 2.39 2.26 9.02
N GLU A 249 1.63 1.61 9.90
CA GLU A 249 0.30 2.12 10.31
C GLU A 249 0.44 3.44 11.07
N LYS A 250 1.44 3.55 11.95
CA LYS A 250 1.66 4.74 12.78
C LYS A 250 2.04 5.97 11.97
N ASP A 251 2.84 5.77 10.93
CA ASP A 251 3.28 6.86 10.05
C ASP A 251 2.33 7.05 8.86
N ARG A 252 1.19 6.36 8.84
CA ARG A 252 0.18 6.39 7.76
C ARG A 252 0.82 6.15 6.39
N ASN A 253 1.59 5.07 6.28
CA ASN A 253 2.33 4.67 5.07
C ASN A 253 1.95 3.25 4.62
N GLY A 254 1.13 3.15 3.57
CA GLY A 254 0.62 1.90 2.99
C GLY A 254 -0.32 1.10 3.90
N ILE A 255 -0.70 1.64 5.04
CA ILE A 255 -1.69 1.03 5.94
C ILE A 255 -2.67 2.13 6.37
N GLY A 256 -3.92 2.00 5.92
CA GLY A 256 -5.01 2.92 6.24
C GLY A 256 -6.07 2.25 7.10
N THR A 257 -6.81 3.04 7.87
CA THR A 257 -7.95 2.57 8.67
C THR A 257 -9.03 3.63 8.68
N PHE A 258 -10.19 3.27 8.16
CA PHE A 258 -11.36 4.13 8.11
C PHE A 258 -12.43 3.62 9.08
N GLN A 259 -12.91 4.51 9.94
CA GLN A 259 -13.95 4.22 10.92
C GLN A 259 -15.13 5.18 10.73
N PRO A 260 -16.39 4.68 10.76
CA PRO A 260 -17.57 5.53 10.76
C PRO A 260 -17.54 6.49 11.95
N LYS A 261 -17.78 7.77 11.67
CA LYS A 261 -18.06 8.80 12.68
C LYS A 261 -19.53 9.21 12.57
N ASP A 262 -19.92 10.21 13.35
CA ASP A 262 -21.24 10.83 13.23
C ASP A 262 -21.42 11.36 11.79
N GLU A 263 -22.49 10.92 11.12
CA GLU A 263 -22.87 11.22 9.73
C GLU A 263 -22.71 12.70 9.37
N LYS A 264 -23.11 13.60 10.28
CA LYS A 264 -23.05 15.05 10.03
C LYS A 264 -21.63 15.63 9.94
N ASN A 265 -20.62 14.88 10.37
CA ASN A 265 -19.25 15.36 10.54
C ASN A 265 -18.25 14.58 9.69
N GLN A 266 -18.69 13.73 8.75
CA GLN A 266 -17.82 12.92 7.90
C GLN A 266 -17.89 13.39 6.45
N ASP A 267 -16.74 13.58 5.82
CA ASP A 267 -16.64 14.09 4.43
C ASP A 267 -15.79 13.14 3.57
N SER A 268 -16.11 13.02 2.27
CA SER A 268 -15.42 12.10 1.34
C SER A 268 -13.95 12.47 1.10
N THR A 269 -13.53 13.68 1.47
CA THR A 269 -12.11 14.08 1.53
C THR A 269 -11.30 13.24 2.52
N GLU A 270 -11.91 12.67 3.57
CA GLU A 270 -11.21 11.73 4.47
C GLU A 270 -10.76 10.46 3.73
N LEU A 271 -11.38 10.10 2.60
CA LEU A 271 -10.99 8.96 1.77
C LEU A 271 -10.04 9.33 0.63
N THR A 272 -10.25 10.50 0.01
CA THR A 272 -9.61 10.85 -1.28
C THR A 272 -8.66 12.04 -1.24
N GLY A 273 -8.55 12.71 -0.09
CA GLY A 273 -7.71 13.89 0.12
C GLY A 273 -8.42 15.22 -0.16
N ASP A 274 -7.71 16.32 0.07
CA ASP A 274 -8.27 17.68 -0.03
C ASP A 274 -7.32 18.71 -0.67
N ILE A 275 -7.83 19.91 -0.92
CA ILE A 275 -7.03 21.01 -1.49
C ILE A 275 -6.29 21.72 -0.37
N ASN A 276 -4.97 21.86 -0.54
CA ASN A 276 -4.14 22.62 0.38
C ASN A 276 -4.06 24.10 -0.02
N TYR A 277 -4.90 24.93 0.60
CA TYR A 277 -4.96 26.37 0.31
C TYR A 277 -3.62 27.10 0.52
N ARG A 278 -2.74 26.61 1.40
CA ARG A 278 -1.40 27.20 1.59
C ARG A 278 -0.52 26.96 0.38
N LYS A 279 -0.59 25.75 -0.20
CA LYS A 279 0.16 25.41 -1.42
C LYS A 279 -0.38 26.10 -2.67
N ILE A 280 -1.65 26.54 -2.69
CA ILE A 280 -2.18 27.37 -3.78
C ILE A 280 -1.41 28.69 -3.87
N ALA A 281 -1.10 29.33 -2.73
CA ALA A 281 -0.32 30.58 -2.75
C ALA A 281 1.08 30.39 -3.35
N ILE A 282 1.59 29.16 -3.33
CA ILE A 282 2.89 28.78 -3.86
C ILE A 282 2.80 28.42 -5.35
N TYR A 283 1.90 27.51 -5.72
CA TYR A 283 1.76 27.00 -7.09
C TYR A 283 0.84 27.85 -7.98
N GLY A 284 0.18 28.86 -7.41
CA GLY A 284 -0.65 29.84 -8.11
C GLY A 284 -2.06 29.38 -8.50
N SER A 285 -2.41 28.10 -8.35
CA SER A 285 -3.73 27.59 -8.72
C SER A 285 -4.17 26.37 -7.90
N ASP A 286 -5.48 26.26 -7.66
CA ASP A 286 -6.14 25.08 -7.11
C ASP A 286 -6.27 23.92 -8.11
N SER A 287 -5.92 24.18 -9.38
CA SER A 287 -5.85 23.20 -10.46
C SER A 287 -4.45 22.58 -10.60
N ASP A 288 -3.45 23.07 -9.85
CA ASP A 288 -2.14 22.44 -9.75
C ASP A 288 -2.21 21.27 -8.77
N ALA A 289 -1.96 20.06 -9.26
CA ALA A 289 -2.04 18.85 -8.45
C ALA A 289 -1.06 18.80 -7.28
N ARG A 290 0.03 19.58 -7.32
CA ARG A 290 0.99 19.68 -6.20
C ARG A 290 0.40 20.46 -5.03
N ALA A 291 -0.65 21.26 -5.27
CA ALA A 291 -1.43 21.92 -4.23
C ALA A 291 -2.52 21.03 -3.60
N PHE A 292 -2.64 19.77 -4.00
CA PHE A 292 -3.55 18.79 -3.40
C PHE A 292 -2.82 17.97 -2.33
N ASN A 293 -3.49 17.70 -1.21
CA ASN A 293 -3.03 16.73 -0.21
C ASN A 293 -3.62 15.36 -0.58
N PHE A 294 -2.76 14.41 -0.94
CA PHE A 294 -3.16 13.02 -1.13
C PHE A 294 -2.98 12.28 0.19
N ASP A 295 -3.79 12.63 1.19
CA ASP A 295 -3.72 12.14 2.57
C ASP A 295 -5.02 11.50 3.07
N GLY A 296 -5.99 11.31 2.16
CA GLY A 296 -7.15 10.46 2.41
C GLY A 296 -6.73 9.00 2.60
N GLU A 297 -7.59 8.20 3.24
CA GLU A 297 -7.24 6.84 3.65
C GLU A 297 -6.86 5.93 2.47
N PHE A 298 -7.46 6.11 1.28
CA PHE A 298 -7.03 5.38 0.06
C PHE A 298 -5.66 5.84 -0.45
N ASN A 299 -5.31 7.12 -0.28
CA ASN A 299 -3.97 7.61 -0.62
C ASN A 299 -2.91 7.07 0.36
N VAL A 300 -3.27 7.04 1.64
CA VAL A 300 -2.44 6.54 2.74
C VAL A 300 -2.17 5.05 2.59
N ALA A 301 -3.19 4.26 2.29
CA ALA A 301 -3.10 2.81 2.18
C ALA A 301 -2.46 2.30 0.87
N ASN A 302 -2.22 3.19 -0.10
CA ASN A 302 -1.66 2.80 -1.38
C ASN A 302 -0.37 1.97 -1.22
N ARG A 303 -0.26 0.92 -2.03
CA ARG A 303 0.75 -0.15 -2.00
C ARG A 303 0.64 -1.11 -0.80
N GLY A 304 -0.43 -1.08 -0.03
CA GLY A 304 -0.65 -2.00 1.08
C GLY A 304 -2.12 -2.33 1.33
N ILE A 305 -2.67 -1.93 2.49
CA ILE A 305 -3.98 -2.39 2.96
C ILE A 305 -4.78 -1.26 3.61
N ILE A 306 -6.08 -1.23 3.33
CA ILE A 306 -7.05 -0.37 4.02
C ILE A 306 -8.10 -1.21 4.74
N GLU A 307 -8.32 -0.89 6.01
CA GLU A 307 -9.39 -1.46 6.84
C GLU A 307 -10.59 -0.52 6.90
N PHE A 308 -11.79 -1.02 6.59
CA PHE A 308 -13.06 -0.35 6.86
C PHE A 308 -13.76 -1.01 8.06
N ILE A 309 -13.68 -0.33 9.20
CA ILE A 309 -14.31 -0.76 10.46
C ILE A 309 -15.81 -0.54 10.36
N GLU A 310 -16.61 -1.57 10.61
CA GLU A 310 -18.08 -1.49 10.53
C GLU A 310 -18.57 -0.86 9.21
N VAL A 311 -18.00 -1.32 8.09
CA VAL A 311 -18.19 -0.75 6.74
C VAL A 311 -19.65 -0.51 6.33
N LEU A 312 -20.58 -1.28 6.88
CA LEU A 312 -22.01 -1.17 6.58
C LEU A 312 -22.73 -0.06 7.35
N LYS A 313 -22.09 0.57 8.34
CA LYS A 313 -22.61 1.77 9.01
C LYS A 313 -22.22 3.06 8.27
N LEU A 314 -21.43 2.96 7.20
CA LEU A 314 -21.04 4.11 6.40
C LEU A 314 -22.23 4.67 5.62
N GLU A 315 -22.21 5.98 5.41
CA GLU A 315 -23.16 6.59 4.50
C GLU A 315 -22.96 6.08 3.06
N VAL A 316 -24.05 6.11 2.30
CA VAL A 316 -24.10 5.60 0.93
C VAL A 316 -23.07 6.28 0.02
N ALA A 317 -22.75 7.55 0.25
CA ALA A 317 -21.75 8.28 -0.53
C ALA A 317 -20.35 7.61 -0.47
N PHE A 318 -19.90 7.21 0.73
CA PHE A 318 -18.62 6.53 0.91
C PHE A 318 -18.60 5.12 0.28
N LEU A 319 -19.76 4.47 0.21
CA LEU A 319 -19.88 3.17 -0.46
C LEU A 319 -19.64 3.29 -1.97
N TYR A 320 -20.02 4.39 -2.61
CA TYR A 320 -19.72 4.60 -4.04
C TYR A 320 -18.22 4.78 -4.30
N ASP A 321 -17.53 5.56 -3.46
CA ASP A 321 -16.08 5.72 -3.55
C ASP A 321 -15.36 4.38 -3.31
N LEU A 322 -15.82 3.60 -2.32
CA LEU A 322 -15.33 2.25 -2.03
C LEU A 322 -15.51 1.29 -3.22
N LEU A 323 -16.69 1.32 -3.84
CA LEU A 323 -17.00 0.47 -5.00
C LEU A 323 -16.16 0.84 -6.22
N GLY A 324 -15.98 2.14 -6.48
CA GLY A 324 -15.10 2.63 -7.54
C GLY A 324 -13.64 2.22 -7.30
N ALA A 325 -13.15 2.42 -6.08
CA ALA A 325 -11.81 2.03 -5.65
C ALA A 325 -11.57 0.53 -5.83
N SER A 326 -12.50 -0.31 -5.38
CA SER A 326 -12.39 -1.76 -5.51
C SER A 326 -12.48 -2.24 -6.95
N GLN A 327 -13.41 -1.71 -7.76
CA GLN A 327 -13.66 -2.24 -9.10
C GLN A 327 -12.64 -1.77 -10.14
N GLU A 328 -12.30 -0.48 -10.10
CA GLU A 328 -11.45 0.17 -11.09
C GLU A 328 -9.99 0.25 -10.65
N HIS A 329 -9.69 -0.06 -9.38
CA HIS A 329 -8.41 0.25 -8.74
C HIS A 329 -8.04 1.72 -8.92
N LYS A 330 -9.05 2.59 -8.78
CA LYS A 330 -8.93 4.04 -8.98
C LYS A 330 -9.78 4.80 -7.98
N ILE A 331 -9.24 5.93 -7.53
CA ILE A 331 -9.98 6.94 -6.78
C ILE A 331 -10.12 8.22 -7.59
N LYS A 332 -11.11 9.05 -7.27
CA LYS A 332 -11.35 10.34 -7.92
C LYS A 332 -11.11 11.49 -6.94
N PRO A 333 -9.87 12.02 -6.84
CA PRO A 333 -9.62 13.20 -6.04
C PRO A 333 -10.43 14.39 -6.59
N LYS A 334 -10.90 15.25 -5.69
CA LYS A 334 -11.69 16.43 -6.04
C LYS A 334 -10.90 17.33 -7.01
N LYS A 335 -11.51 17.70 -8.14
CA LYS A 335 -10.92 18.50 -9.24
C LYS A 335 -9.82 17.85 -10.09
N PHE A 336 -9.33 16.64 -9.75
CA PHE A 336 -8.26 15.98 -10.51
C PHE A 336 -8.76 14.75 -11.28
N PRO A 337 -8.01 14.28 -12.30
CA PRO A 337 -8.30 13.00 -12.95
C PRO A 337 -8.33 11.83 -11.97
N GLN A 338 -8.95 10.72 -12.36
CA GLN A 338 -8.86 9.49 -11.58
C GLN A 338 -7.39 9.10 -11.40
N THR A 339 -7.06 8.59 -10.21
CA THR A 339 -5.71 8.20 -9.80
C THR A 339 -5.73 6.71 -9.47
N ASP A 340 -4.80 5.97 -10.05
CA ASP A 340 -4.65 4.54 -9.80
C ASP A 340 -4.20 4.27 -8.34
N ILE A 341 -4.71 3.19 -7.77
CA ILE A 341 -4.36 2.66 -6.46
C ILE A 341 -4.03 1.18 -6.55
N ASP A 342 -3.11 0.73 -5.71
CA ASP A 342 -2.67 -0.65 -5.55
C ASP A 342 -2.79 -1.02 -4.07
N GLU A 343 -3.95 -1.50 -3.65
CA GLU A 343 -4.21 -1.82 -2.25
C GLU A 343 -5.24 -2.92 -2.08
N VAL A 344 -5.17 -3.58 -0.92
CA VAL A 344 -6.18 -4.54 -0.49
C VAL A 344 -7.21 -3.83 0.37
N ILE A 345 -8.47 -3.92 -0.04
CA ILE A 345 -9.60 -3.31 0.68
C ILE A 345 -10.31 -4.40 1.50
N ILE A 346 -10.27 -4.26 2.82
CA ILE A 346 -10.93 -5.19 3.75
C ILE A 346 -11.90 -4.41 4.64
N GLY A 347 -13.18 -4.75 4.57
CA GLY A 347 -14.19 -4.27 5.50
C GLY A 347 -14.61 -5.36 6.48
N HIS A 348 -15.08 -4.97 7.65
CA HIS A 348 -15.73 -5.92 8.55
C HIS A 348 -17.07 -5.38 9.07
N THR A 349 -18.02 -6.29 9.30
CA THR A 349 -19.36 -5.93 9.80
C THR A 349 -19.94 -7.02 10.71
N ASN A 350 -21.03 -6.69 11.40
CA ASN A 350 -21.76 -7.61 12.27
C ASN A 350 -23.07 -8.09 11.61
N GLU A 351 -23.65 -9.17 12.15
CA GLU A 351 -24.87 -9.78 11.61
C GLU A 351 -26.09 -8.83 11.63
N PRO A 352 -26.39 -8.07 12.72
CA PRO A 352 -27.49 -7.12 12.71
C PRO A 352 -27.42 -6.07 11.61
N GLU A 353 -26.25 -5.45 11.41
CA GLU A 353 -26.07 -4.43 10.35
C GLU A 353 -26.16 -5.07 8.96
N TYR A 354 -25.59 -6.27 8.78
CA TYR A 354 -25.71 -6.99 7.51
C TYR A 354 -27.18 -7.29 7.16
N ARG A 355 -27.99 -7.74 8.13
CA ARG A 355 -29.41 -8.03 7.90
C ARG A 355 -30.26 -6.80 7.61
N LYS A 356 -30.05 -5.70 8.33
CA LYS A 356 -30.78 -4.44 8.10
C LYS A 356 -30.66 -3.97 6.65
N LEU A 357 -29.49 -4.23 6.05
CA LEU A 357 -29.11 -3.75 4.74
C LEU A 357 -29.37 -4.76 3.61
N GLN A 358 -29.61 -6.04 3.92
CA GLN A 358 -29.97 -7.06 2.91
C GLN A 358 -31.27 -6.76 2.15
N ASN A 359 -32.19 -6.01 2.76
CA ASN A 359 -33.48 -5.66 2.17
C ASN A 359 -33.45 -4.36 1.35
N ASN A 360 -32.29 -3.73 1.19
CA ASN A 360 -32.13 -2.46 0.50
C ASN A 360 -31.56 -2.68 -0.91
N GLU A 361 -32.23 -2.18 -1.96
CA GLU A 361 -31.75 -2.27 -3.36
C GLU A 361 -30.36 -1.66 -3.55
N PHE A 362 -30.02 -0.59 -2.80
CA PHE A 362 -28.69 0.03 -2.86
C PHE A 362 -27.55 -0.93 -2.47
N MET A 363 -27.86 -1.99 -1.71
CA MET A 363 -26.89 -2.98 -1.26
C MET A 363 -26.70 -4.13 -2.26
N GLU A 364 -27.52 -4.22 -3.31
CA GLU A 364 -27.31 -5.19 -4.38
C GLU A 364 -25.95 -4.97 -5.06
N ALA A 365 -25.62 -3.70 -5.37
CA ALA A 365 -24.33 -3.32 -5.92
C ALA A 365 -23.17 -3.67 -4.98
N LEU A 366 -23.30 -3.42 -3.68
CA LEU A 366 -22.25 -3.77 -2.71
C LEU A 366 -22.11 -5.30 -2.54
N ARG A 367 -23.21 -6.04 -2.57
CA ARG A 367 -23.21 -7.51 -2.49
C ARG A 367 -22.52 -8.15 -3.67
N ASP A 368 -22.77 -7.68 -4.89
CA ASP A 368 -22.12 -8.19 -6.09
C ASP A 368 -20.62 -7.90 -6.13
N ARG A 369 -20.22 -6.82 -5.46
CA ARG A 369 -18.84 -6.32 -5.42
C ARG A 369 -18.09 -6.69 -4.14
N THR A 370 -18.69 -7.48 -3.25
CA THR A 370 -18.04 -7.99 -2.05
C THR A 370 -17.75 -9.48 -2.18
N VAL A 371 -16.63 -9.93 -1.62
CA VAL A 371 -16.43 -11.33 -1.27
C VAL A 371 -16.63 -11.47 0.22
N LYS A 372 -17.76 -12.05 0.59
CA LYS A 372 -18.11 -12.29 1.98
C LYS A 372 -17.36 -13.50 2.52
N ILE A 373 -16.76 -13.35 3.70
CA ILE A 373 -16.16 -14.43 4.48
C ILE A 373 -16.81 -14.47 5.85
N ASP A 374 -17.48 -15.59 6.14
CA ASP A 374 -18.08 -15.82 7.45
C ASP A 374 -17.00 -16.20 8.47
N ILE A 375 -16.90 -15.41 9.53
CA ILE A 375 -16.05 -15.65 10.69
C ILE A 375 -16.96 -16.01 11.88
N PRO A 376 -17.03 -17.30 12.25
CA PRO A 376 -18.04 -17.84 13.15
C PRO A 376 -17.92 -17.34 14.60
#